data_AF-A0A2J6MKH8-F1
#
_entry.id   AF-A0A2J6MKH8-F1
#
_cell.length_a   1.000
_cell.length_b   1.000
_cell.length_c   1.000
_cell.angle_alpha   90.00
_cell.angle_beta   90.00
_cell.angle_gamma   90.00
#
_symmetry.space_group_name_H-M   'P 1'
#
loop_
_entity.id
_entity.type
_entity.pdbx_description
1 polymer ?
#
loop_
_entity_poly.entity_id
_entity_poly.type
_entity_poly.pdbx_seq_one_letter_code
_entity_poly.pdbx_strand_id
1 'polypeptide(L)'
;MNDEPSLPTGTLASSLIDDDIAHIRRVMPPSLHGDLGGPILPAAYWRRRLHTLLESAHVNKTQLCEIDGLLRQVDEFDRQSDARRDPPGSSCGSKSGAN
;
A
#
# COMPACT_ATOMS: atom_id res chain seq x y z
N MET A 1 29.23 -24.62 33.96
CA MET A 1 29.66 -24.12 32.64
C MET A 1 29.06 -25.08 31.63
N ASN A 2 27.95 -24.83 30.94
CA ASN A 2 27.42 -23.58 30.40
C ASN A 2 25.89 -23.60 30.46
N ASP A 3 25.28 -22.54 31.01
CA ASP A 3 23.88 -22.18 30.74
C ASP A 3 23.97 -21.08 29.67
N GLU A 4 23.84 -21.46 28.41
CA GLU A 4 23.81 -20.56 27.26
C GLU A 4 22.41 -19.94 27.20
N PRO A 5 22.24 -18.61 27.37
CA PRO A 5 20.93 -18.00 27.23
C PRO A 5 20.56 -17.98 25.74
N SER A 6 19.70 -18.91 25.31
CA SER A 6 19.14 -18.89 23.96
C SER A 6 18.42 -17.55 23.75
N LEU A 7 18.98 -16.71 22.90
CA LEU A 7 18.32 -15.48 22.45
C LEU A 7 17.02 -15.85 21.72
N PRO A 8 15.88 -15.20 22.01
CA PRO A 8 14.64 -15.48 21.31
C PRO A 8 14.75 -14.98 19.86
N THR A 9 14.99 -15.90 18.93
CA THR A 9 15.04 -15.62 17.48
C THR A 9 13.74 -15.00 16.95
N GLY A 10 12.63 -15.08 17.71
CA GLY A 10 11.35 -14.48 17.36
C GLY A 10 11.27 -12.95 17.41
N THR A 11 12.17 -12.26 18.12
CA THR A 11 12.11 -10.79 18.26
C THR A 11 12.63 -10.06 17.01
N LEU A 12 13.65 -10.60 16.34
CA LEU A 12 14.28 -9.95 15.20
C LEU A 12 13.36 -9.90 13.97
N ALA A 13 12.61 -10.97 13.71
CA ALA A 13 11.66 -11.02 12.59
C ALA A 13 10.54 -9.97 12.72
N SER A 14 10.11 -9.69 13.95
CA SER A 14 9.06 -8.69 14.22
C SER A 14 9.56 -7.26 13.98
N SER A 15 10.81 -6.95 14.39
CA SER A 15 11.41 -5.63 14.15
C SER A 15 11.68 -5.36 12.67
N LEU A 16 12.04 -6.38 11.88
CA LEU A 16 12.24 -6.21 10.43
C LEU A 16 10.94 -5.84 9.72
N ILE A 17 9.81 -6.47 10.08
CA ILE A 17 8.51 -6.12 9.51
C ILE A 17 8.08 -4.73 9.97
N ASP A 18 8.34 -4.37 11.22
CA ASP A 18 8.04 -3.02 11.75
C ASP A 18 8.82 -1.93 10.97
N ASP A 19 10.11 -2.18 10.71
CA ASP A 19 10.95 -1.28 9.91
C ASP A 19 10.47 -1.22 8.44
N ASP A 20 10.12 -2.36 7.83
CA ASP A 20 9.57 -2.40 6.45
C ASP A 20 8.24 -1.61 6.36
N ILE A 21 7.35 -1.75 7.35
CA ILE A 21 6.09 -0.99 7.42
C ILE A 21 6.36 0.51 7.59
N ALA A 22 7.24 0.88 8.52
CA ALA A 22 7.60 2.28 8.75
C ALA A 22 8.29 2.90 7.52
N HIS A 23 9.12 2.11 6.84
CA HIS A 23 9.78 2.48 5.59
C HIS A 23 8.75 2.72 4.49
N ILE A 24 7.87 1.75 4.21
CA ILE A 24 6.79 1.87 3.21
C ILE A 24 5.94 3.10 3.50
N ARG A 25 5.52 3.32 4.75
CA ARG A 25 4.70 4.48 5.14
C ARG A 25 5.37 5.81 4.84
N ARG A 26 6.70 5.89 4.89
CA ARG A 26 7.47 7.10 4.59
C ARG A 26 7.71 7.30 3.11
N VAL A 27 8.01 6.23 2.37
CA VAL A 27 8.38 6.34 0.94
C VAL A 27 7.16 6.29 0.02
N MET A 28 6.05 5.71 0.45
CA MET A 28 4.85 5.54 -0.36
C MET A 28 4.18 6.89 -0.71
N PRO A 29 3.85 7.80 0.24
CA PRO A 29 3.23 9.08 -0.09
C PRO A 29 4.03 9.93 -1.10
N PRO A 30 5.37 10.12 -0.96
CA PRO A 30 6.15 10.87 -1.94
C PRO A 30 6.31 10.13 -3.27
N SER A 31 6.35 8.78 -3.26
CA SER A 31 6.39 7.99 -4.50
C SER A 31 5.10 8.05 -5.31
N LEU A 32 3.95 8.16 -4.63
CA LEU A 32 2.64 8.30 -5.26
C LEU A 32 2.45 9.70 -5.86
N HIS A 33 2.87 10.75 -5.14
CA HIS A 33 2.70 12.14 -5.59
C HIS A 33 3.69 12.55 -6.70
N GLY A 34 4.79 11.81 -6.88
CA GLY A 34 5.69 12.00 -8.01
C GLY A 34 6.36 13.37 -8.02
N ASP A 35 7.17 13.64 -6.99
CA ASP A 35 7.83 14.95 -6.81
C ASP A 35 8.81 15.31 -7.96
N LEU A 36 9.32 14.33 -8.74
CA LEU A 36 10.39 14.57 -9.72
C LEU A 36 10.29 13.73 -11.01
N GLY A 37 9.10 13.58 -11.61
CA GLY A 37 8.98 12.97 -12.96
C GLY A 37 7.80 12.01 -13.18
N GLY A 38 6.81 12.02 -12.30
CA GLY A 38 5.65 11.13 -12.34
C GLY A 38 5.73 10.01 -11.30
N PRO A 39 4.65 9.24 -11.12
CA PRO A 39 4.62 8.13 -10.15
C PRO A 39 5.62 7.06 -10.60
N ILE A 40 6.77 7.01 -9.92
CA ILE A 40 7.85 6.04 -10.21
C ILE A 40 7.34 4.60 -10.03
N LEU A 41 6.39 4.40 -9.10
CA LEU A 41 5.77 3.11 -8.81
C LEU A 41 4.24 3.26 -8.80
N PRO A 42 3.51 2.45 -9.59
CA PRO A 42 2.05 2.47 -9.57
C PRO A 42 1.50 1.93 -8.24
N ALA A 43 0.31 2.39 -7.85
CA ALA A 43 -0.40 1.91 -6.66
C ALA A 43 -0.53 0.38 -6.59
N ALA A 44 -0.69 -0.29 -7.74
CA ALA A 44 -0.73 -1.74 -7.85
C ALA A 44 0.53 -2.44 -7.32
N TYR A 45 1.71 -1.81 -7.43
CA TYR A 45 2.96 -2.36 -6.90
C TYR A 45 2.96 -2.39 -5.37
N TRP A 46 2.54 -1.28 -4.74
CA TRP A 46 2.46 -1.17 -3.29
C TRP A 46 1.45 -2.17 -2.69
N ARG A 47 0.28 -2.34 -3.33
CA ARG A 47 -0.67 -3.39 -2.94
C ARG A 47 0.00 -4.76 -2.93
N ARG A 48 0.70 -5.14 -4.00
CA ARG A 48 1.39 -6.44 -4.09
C ARG A 48 2.45 -6.60 -2.99
N ARG A 49 3.24 -5.57 -2.72
CA ARG A 49 4.25 -5.55 -1.66
C ARG A 49 3.63 -5.77 -0.26
N LEU A 50 2.53 -5.08 0.04
CA LEU A 50 1.79 -5.21 1.29
C LEU A 50 1.17 -6.61 1.45
N HIS A 51 0.67 -7.19 0.36
CA HIS A 51 0.18 -8.57 0.35
C HIS A 51 1.30 -9.59 0.64
N THR A 52 2.49 -9.41 0.06
CA THR A 52 3.64 -10.28 0.37
C THR A 52 4.06 -10.18 1.85
N LEU A 53 3.95 -9.00 2.47
CA LEU A 53 4.16 -8.84 3.90
C LEU A 53 3.10 -9.62 4.71
N LEU A 54 1.82 -9.58 4.32
CA LEU A 54 0.75 -10.36 4.96
C LEU A 54 0.95 -11.88 4.81
N GLU A 55 1.53 -12.33 3.69
CA GLU A 55 1.87 -13.75 3.48
C GLU A 55 3.05 -14.21 4.35
N SER A 56 3.85 -13.29 4.87
CA SER A 56 4.88 -13.62 5.84
C SER A 56 4.23 -13.93 7.20
N ALA A 57 4.33 -15.17 7.68
CA ALA A 57 3.59 -15.71 8.83
C ALA A 57 3.84 -15.02 10.20
N HIS A 58 4.54 -13.89 10.24
CA HIS A 58 4.96 -13.17 11.44
C HIS A 58 4.27 -11.80 11.62
N VAL A 59 3.23 -11.49 10.84
CA VAL A 59 2.50 -10.22 11.01
C VAL A 59 1.63 -10.26 12.25
N ASN A 60 1.91 -9.35 13.19
CA ASN A 60 1.14 -9.17 14.41
C ASN A 60 -0.07 -8.24 14.18
N LYS A 61 -1.03 -8.21 15.11
CA LYS A 61 -2.28 -7.45 14.96
C LYS A 61 -2.06 -5.95 14.76
N THR A 62 -1.05 -5.38 15.43
CA THR A 62 -0.65 -3.98 15.24
C THR A 62 -0.12 -3.72 13.83
N GLN A 63 0.75 -4.60 13.35
CA GLN A 63 1.34 -4.51 12.01
C GLN A 63 0.26 -4.67 10.92
N LEU A 64 -0.71 -5.55 11.14
CA LEU A 64 -1.84 -5.74 10.24
C LEU A 64 -2.73 -4.49 10.17
N CYS A 65 -2.92 -3.80 11.30
CA CYS A 65 -3.64 -2.52 11.35
C CYS A 65 -2.91 -1.42 10.55
N GLU A 66 -1.58 -1.33 10.68
CA GLU A 66 -0.76 -0.41 9.90
C GLU A 66 -0.83 -0.73 8.40
N ILE A 67 -0.69 -2.02 8.03
CA ILE A 67 -0.79 -2.48 6.64
C ILE A 67 -2.17 -2.17 6.04
N ASP A 68 -3.26 -2.39 6.78
CA ASP A 68 -4.63 -2.07 6.34
C ASP A 68 -4.79 -0.56 6.09
N GLY A 69 -4.24 0.28 6.98
CA GLY A 69 -4.20 1.73 6.81
C GLY A 69 -3.46 2.15 5.53
N LEU A 70 -2.31 1.53 5.26
CA LEU A 70 -1.53 1.76 4.04
C LEU A 70 -2.29 1.31 2.78
N LEU A 71 -2.89 0.12 2.80
CA LEU A 71 -3.69 -0.42 1.69
C LEU A 71 -4.83 0.53 1.32
N ARG A 72 -5.57 1.05 2.31
CA ARG A 72 -6.66 2.01 2.09
C ARG A 72 -6.16 3.31 1.45
N GLN A 73 -5.02 3.81 1.91
CA GLN A 73 -4.43 5.04 1.40
C GLN A 73 -3.93 4.90 -0.04
N VAL A 74 -3.38 3.74 -0.40
CA VAL A 74 -3.04 3.38 -1.80
C VAL A 74 -4.28 3.30 -2.67
N ASP A 75 -5.34 2.63 -2.19
CA ASP A 75 -6.58 2.44 -2.93
C ASP A 75 -7.30 3.76 -3.22
N GLU A 76 -7.35 4.63 -2.24
CA GLU A 76 -7.91 5.96 -2.38
C GLU A 76 -7.12 6.81 -3.38
N PHE A 77 -5.78 6.74 -3.36
CA PHE A 77 -4.95 7.44 -4.34
C PHE A 77 -5.14 6.89 -5.75
N ASP A 78 -5.16 5.57 -5.91
CA ASP A 78 -5.40 4.88 -7.19
C ASP A 78 -6.74 5.29 -7.79
N ARG A 79 -7.81 5.27 -6.99
CA ARG A 79 -9.15 5.69 -7.38
C ARG A 79 -9.22 7.17 -7.76
N GLN A 80 -8.51 8.05 -7.04
CA GLN A 80 -8.42 9.46 -7.38
C GLN A 80 -7.62 9.71 -8.66
N SER A 81 -6.57 8.91 -8.89
CA SER A 81 -5.73 8.97 -10.09
C SER A 81 -6.53 8.55 -11.32
N ASP A 82 -7.30 7.47 -11.20
CA ASP A 82 -8.20 6.96 -12.23
C ASP A 82 -9.34 7.95 -12.53
N ALA A 83 -9.99 8.47 -11.48
CA ALA A 83 -11.07 9.46 -11.61
C ALA A 83 -10.63 10.81 -12.22
N ARG A 84 -9.34 11.17 -12.12
CA ARG A 84 -8.79 12.35 -12.82
C ARG A 84 -8.48 12.06 -14.28
N ARG A 85 -8.24 10.80 -14.62
CA ARG A 85 -7.86 10.38 -15.96
C ARG A 85 -9.08 10.10 -16.84
N ASP A 86 -10.21 9.76 -16.23
CA ASP A 86 -11.51 9.64 -16.89
C ASP A 86 -12.40 10.87 -16.59
N PRO A 87 -12.69 11.75 -17.56
CA PRO A 87 -13.73 12.74 -17.37
C PRO A 87 -15.09 12.03 -17.27
N PRO A 88 -15.91 12.26 -16.23
CA PRO A 88 -17.32 11.88 -16.24
C PRO A 88 -18.06 12.76 -17.25
N GLY A 89 -17.88 12.46 -18.53
CA GLY A 89 -18.23 13.34 -19.63
C GLY A 89 -18.22 12.64 -20.97
N SER A 90 -18.68 11.38 -21.04
CA SER A 90 -19.04 10.73 -22.32
C SER A 90 -20.03 9.59 -22.10
N SER A 91 -21.17 9.88 -21.48
CA SER A 91 -22.42 9.19 -21.83
C SER A 91 -23.62 9.99 -21.31
N CYS A 92 -23.91 11.14 -21.91
CA CYS A 92 -25.31 11.52 -22.05
C CYS A 92 -25.74 10.99 -23.43
N GLY A 93 -26.49 9.89 -23.41
CA GLY A 93 -26.98 9.24 -24.60
C GLY A 93 -27.78 10.22 -25.45
N SER A 94 -27.35 10.36 -26.70
CA SER A 94 -28.20 10.90 -27.75
C SER A 94 -29.42 10.00 -27.88
N LYS A 95 -30.53 10.33 -27.21
CA LYS A 95 -31.83 9.82 -27.61
C LYS A 95 -32.49 10.89 -28.48
N SER A 96 -32.13 10.85 -29.76
CA SER A 96 -33.00 11.34 -30.83
C SER A 96 -34.40 10.79 -30.59
N GLY A 97 -35.37 11.68 -30.43
CA GLY A 97 -36.77 11.33 -30.18
C GLY A 97 -37.63 12.51 -30.61
N ALA A 98 -37.96 12.51 -31.90
CA ALA A 98 -38.90 13.42 -32.52
C ALA A 98 -40.26 13.39 -31.84
N ASN A 99 -40.85 14.57 -31.58
CA ASN A 99 -42.24 14.89 -31.89
C ASN A 99 -42.45 16.41 -31.85
#